data_AF-N1PNR5-F1
#
_entry.id   AF-N1PNR5-F1
#
_cell.length_a   1.000
_cell.length_b   1.000
_cell.length_c   1.000
_cell.angle_alpha   90.00
_cell.angle_beta   90.00
_cell.angle_gamma   90.00
#
_symmetry.space_group_name_H-M   'P 1'
#
loop_
_entity.id
_entity.type
_entity.pdbx_description
1 polymer ?
#
loop_
_entity_poly.entity_id
_entity_poly.type
_entity_poly.pdbx_seq_one_letter_code
_entity_poly.pdbx_strand_id
1 'polypeptide(L)'
;MPSCTATIMSSGLTAPSRKRALSQRLPLSLPNFPDITTLMNGLASSISSTTVAVGGTDGGEISCWLLDTRSLWTGQNIWAAPGAAEAMALISMAEQKTISTKMFIQDAKMSLGSALLKRLFVSKTLDLAWKDVAFARKGDPKHGKPCAVDAVGRPILGIDFNVSHQAGLVALIGWNGKKQQKYLPNGGIEGHCSPNANNEPDVMVGVDIVCVNERDDYRTIDEEGLDGWVDIYDFVFSDEERWSMKYDVDYVTLLDGTILGREEVGRHDRCIERNKQITLKTPAGQEVQFNSDLLIDAKLRRFYTFFCYKEAYIKLAGEALLAPWLKQLEFFNVRSPKPGQVARCSTHGQWGEEVDDVEVHMNGQEVRDVSMKIQSFEESFMLSTAIQGQIGGIKVPAFKTLDLRNDVLSYAQKNLNTPPSGHI
;
A
#
# COMPACT_ATOMS: atom_id res chain seq x y z
N MET A 1 64.45 -28.28 34.56
CA MET A 1 63.04 -28.73 34.53
C MET A 1 62.23 -27.71 33.77
N PRO A 2 61.35 -28.14 32.86
CA PRO A 2 61.18 -27.49 31.55
C PRO A 2 59.76 -26.95 31.30
N SER A 3 59.66 -26.21 30.20
CA SER A 3 58.46 -25.73 29.51
C SER A 3 57.40 -26.80 29.28
N CYS A 4 56.13 -26.46 29.51
CA CYS A 4 54.99 -27.23 29.01
C CYS A 4 54.42 -26.56 27.74
N THR A 5 54.80 -27.15 26.61
CA THR A 5 54.17 -27.05 25.31
C THR A 5 53.11 -28.15 25.24
N ALA A 6 51.86 -27.84 24.88
CA ALA A 6 50.84 -28.85 24.61
C ALA A 6 50.42 -28.77 23.14
N THR A 7 50.95 -29.72 22.37
CA THR A 7 50.52 -30.11 21.03
C THR A 7 49.23 -30.92 21.14
N ILE A 8 48.19 -30.57 20.37
CA ILE A 8 47.11 -31.50 20.04
C ILE A 8 46.96 -31.55 18.52
N MET A 9 46.92 -32.79 18.03
CA MET A 9 46.95 -33.21 16.64
C MET A 9 45.68 -32.86 15.86
N SER A 10 45.89 -32.71 14.56
CA SER A 10 44.91 -32.65 13.49
C SER A 10 44.00 -33.87 13.40
N SER A 11 42.72 -33.65 13.16
CA SER A 11 41.91 -34.52 12.32
C SER A 11 41.03 -33.62 11.43
N GLY A 12 41.20 -33.78 10.12
CA GLY A 12 40.49 -33.00 9.12
C GLY A 12 39.11 -33.59 8.82
N LEU A 13 38.18 -32.72 8.43
CA LEU A 13 37.03 -33.04 7.60
C LEU A 13 36.67 -31.77 6.83
N THR A 14 36.96 -31.81 5.54
CA THR A 14 36.64 -30.81 4.53
C THR A 14 35.14 -30.78 4.27
N ALA A 15 34.49 -29.62 4.43
CA ALA A 15 33.11 -29.42 4.03
C ALA A 15 33.07 -28.78 2.62
N PRO A 16 32.28 -29.33 1.67
CA PRO A 16 32.30 -28.90 0.28
C PRO A 16 31.43 -27.66 0.03
N SER A 17 31.95 -26.77 -0.81
CA SER A 17 31.24 -25.64 -1.41
C SER A 17 30.06 -26.13 -2.26
N ARG A 18 28.84 -25.69 -1.93
CA ARG A 18 27.67 -25.84 -2.82
C ARG A 18 27.34 -24.52 -3.51
N LYS A 19 27.76 -24.42 -4.77
CA LYS A 19 27.19 -23.52 -5.78
C LYS A 19 25.71 -23.89 -5.98
N ARG A 20 24.80 -22.92 -5.92
CA ARG A 20 23.39 -23.12 -6.28
C ARG A 20 23.20 -22.69 -7.73
N ALA A 21 22.78 -23.65 -8.55
CA ALA A 21 22.56 -23.49 -9.98
C ALA A 21 21.24 -22.74 -10.25
N LEU A 22 21.35 -21.67 -11.03
CA LEU A 22 20.27 -21.13 -11.86
C LEU A 22 20.07 -22.05 -13.07
N SER A 23 18.85 -22.02 -13.62
CA SER A 23 18.36 -22.69 -14.84
C SER A 23 17.62 -24.03 -14.63
N GLN A 24 16.30 -23.93 -14.53
CA GLN A 24 15.40 -24.89 -15.18
C GLN A 24 14.46 -24.13 -16.12
N ARG A 25 14.67 -24.33 -17.42
CA ARG A 25 13.78 -23.93 -18.53
C ARG A 25 12.46 -24.69 -18.42
N LEU A 26 11.34 -24.00 -18.59
CA LEU A 26 10.02 -24.60 -18.84
C LEU A 26 9.70 -24.58 -20.35
N PRO A 27 8.95 -25.56 -20.88
CA PRO A 27 8.85 -25.82 -22.31
C PRO A 27 7.83 -24.93 -23.04
N LEU A 28 8.16 -24.63 -24.30
CA LEU A 28 7.35 -23.94 -25.30
C LEU A 28 6.22 -24.85 -25.81
N SER A 29 4.97 -24.44 -25.59
CA SER A 29 3.86 -24.66 -26.55
C SER A 29 2.63 -23.82 -26.12
N LEU A 30 2.34 -22.76 -26.85
CA LEU A 30 1.11 -21.96 -26.74
C LEU A 30 0.04 -22.52 -27.69
N PRO A 31 -1.23 -22.70 -27.28
CA PRO A 31 -2.34 -22.66 -28.21
C PRO A 31 -2.76 -21.20 -28.48
N ASN A 32 -3.09 -20.92 -29.74
CA ASN A 32 -3.58 -19.65 -30.25
C ASN A 32 -4.67 -19.02 -29.38
N PHE A 33 -4.48 -17.75 -29.00
CA PHE A 33 -5.52 -16.88 -28.44
C PHE A 33 -5.76 -15.66 -29.35
N PRO A 34 -6.98 -15.10 -29.32
CA PRO A 34 -7.52 -14.27 -30.38
C PRO A 34 -7.00 -12.82 -30.36
N ASP A 35 -7.28 -12.15 -31.47
CA ASP A 35 -6.76 -10.86 -31.90
C ASP A 35 -7.00 -9.70 -30.91
N ILE A 36 -5.95 -8.87 -30.76
CA ILE A 36 -5.78 -7.73 -29.83
C ILE A 36 -6.83 -6.61 -30.06
N THR A 37 -7.54 -6.66 -31.18
CA THR A 37 -8.56 -5.67 -31.56
C THR A 37 -9.79 -5.67 -30.64
N THR A 38 -10.06 -6.76 -29.93
CA THR A 38 -11.29 -6.89 -29.12
C THR A 38 -11.18 -6.25 -27.73
N LEU A 39 -9.96 -6.14 -27.18
CA LEU A 39 -9.72 -5.49 -25.88
C LEU A 39 -9.65 -3.96 -25.99
N MET A 40 -9.27 -3.43 -27.16
CA MET A 40 -9.11 -1.99 -27.39
C MET A 40 -10.44 -1.23 -27.60
N ASN A 41 -11.50 -1.92 -28.04
CA ASN A 41 -12.81 -1.28 -28.26
C ASN A 41 -13.60 -1.02 -26.96
N GLY A 42 -13.20 -1.62 -25.82
CA GLY A 42 -13.85 -1.37 -24.53
C GLY A 42 -13.37 -0.10 -23.83
N LEU A 43 -12.14 0.34 -24.12
CA LEU A 43 -11.50 1.50 -23.46
C LEU A 43 -11.52 2.78 -24.31
N ALA A 44 -11.73 2.68 -25.63
CA ALA A 44 -11.62 3.83 -26.55
C ALA A 44 -12.96 4.49 -26.94
N SER A 45 -14.13 3.93 -26.59
CA SER A 45 -15.43 4.42 -27.09
C SER A 45 -16.27 5.25 -26.11
N SER A 46 -15.69 5.82 -25.06
CA SER A 46 -16.39 6.76 -24.16
C SER A 46 -15.97 8.23 -24.35
N ILE A 47 -15.44 8.59 -25.52
CA ILE A 47 -15.11 9.98 -25.87
C ILE A 47 -16.12 10.51 -26.90
N SER A 48 -17.28 10.93 -26.41
CA SER A 48 -18.03 12.05 -26.96
C SER A 48 -18.97 12.61 -25.90
N SER A 49 -18.72 13.87 -25.57
CA SER A 49 -19.47 14.70 -24.64
C SER A 49 -20.96 14.74 -24.95
N THR A 50 -21.80 14.56 -23.93
CA THR A 50 -23.00 15.37 -23.76
C THR A 50 -23.19 15.62 -22.27
N THR A 51 -22.81 16.82 -21.86
CA THR A 51 -23.10 17.39 -20.55
C THR A 51 -24.60 17.54 -20.38
N VAL A 52 -25.22 16.63 -19.63
CA VAL A 52 -26.51 16.90 -18.99
C VAL A 52 -26.22 17.16 -17.52
N ALA A 53 -26.18 18.44 -17.16
CA ALA A 53 -26.20 18.85 -15.77
C ALA A 53 -27.55 18.45 -15.18
N VAL A 54 -27.57 17.37 -14.40
CA VAL A 54 -28.66 17.05 -13.47
C VAL A 54 -28.15 17.36 -12.08
N GLY A 55 -28.78 18.36 -11.46
CA GLY A 55 -28.47 18.81 -10.12
C GLY A 55 -28.74 17.76 -9.05
N GLY A 56 -27.87 17.78 -8.04
CA GLY A 56 -27.97 17.03 -6.81
C GLY A 56 -26.66 17.19 -6.04
N THR A 57 -26.59 18.16 -5.14
CA THR A 57 -25.46 18.36 -4.22
C THR A 57 -25.48 17.29 -3.11
N ASP A 58 -25.22 16.02 -3.47
CA ASP A 58 -24.99 14.92 -2.53
C ASP A 58 -23.61 14.31 -2.79
N GLY A 59 -22.57 15.12 -2.57
CA GLY A 59 -21.18 14.67 -2.71
C GLY A 59 -20.92 13.45 -1.82
N GLY A 60 -20.44 12.37 -2.43
CA GLY A 60 -19.94 11.21 -1.69
C GLY A 60 -18.77 11.57 -0.78
N GLU A 61 -18.37 10.64 0.07
CA GLU A 61 -17.40 10.86 1.14
C GLU A 61 -16.24 9.88 1.03
N ILE A 62 -15.02 10.38 1.30
CA ILE A 62 -13.83 9.55 1.44
C ILE A 62 -13.45 9.44 2.91
N SER A 63 -13.09 8.24 3.34
CA SER A 63 -12.51 7.95 4.66
C SER A 63 -11.10 7.40 4.50
N CYS A 64 -10.16 7.89 5.30
CA CYS A 64 -8.78 7.37 5.39
C CYS A 64 -8.46 7.04 6.84
N TRP A 65 -8.18 5.77 7.15
CA TRP A 65 -7.94 5.29 8.51
C TRP A 65 -6.59 4.60 8.62
N LEU A 66 -5.94 4.76 9.77
CA LEU A 66 -4.71 4.05 10.14
C LEU A 66 -4.93 3.33 11.47
N LEU A 67 -4.57 2.06 11.53
CA LEU A 67 -4.55 1.26 12.76
C LEU A 67 -3.12 0.77 13.02
N ASP A 68 -2.57 1.12 14.17
CA ASP A 68 -1.29 0.63 14.62
C ASP A 68 -1.47 -0.66 15.43
N THR A 69 -0.99 -1.77 14.89
CA THR A 69 -1.07 -3.09 15.52
C THR A 69 0.20 -3.45 16.29
N ARG A 70 1.27 -2.64 16.26
CA ARG A 70 2.58 -2.98 16.84
C ARG A 70 2.47 -3.34 18.33
N SER A 71 1.71 -2.57 19.09
CA SER A 71 1.45 -2.79 20.52
C SER A 71 0.31 -3.77 20.83
N LEU A 72 -0.48 -4.17 19.84
CA LEU A 72 -1.67 -5.00 20.02
C LEU A 72 -1.31 -6.48 20.05
N TRP A 73 -2.11 -7.29 20.76
CA TRP A 73 -2.04 -8.75 20.74
C TRP A 73 -0.60 -9.30 20.83
N THR A 74 0.12 -8.93 21.89
CA THR A 74 1.50 -9.36 22.11
C THR A 74 1.59 -10.85 22.39
N GLY A 75 2.70 -11.48 21.98
CA GLY A 75 2.92 -12.91 22.15
C GLY A 75 3.52 -13.54 20.89
N GLN A 76 3.42 -14.88 20.80
CA GLN A 76 3.89 -15.66 19.64
C GLN A 76 2.75 -16.35 18.87
N ASN A 77 1.55 -16.41 19.46
CA ASN A 77 0.39 -17.03 18.87
C ASN A 77 -0.83 -16.12 19.03
N ILE A 78 -1.60 -15.93 17.95
CA ILE A 78 -2.73 -15.00 17.94
C ILE A 78 -3.86 -15.42 18.89
N TRP A 79 -4.13 -16.72 19.07
CA TRP A 79 -5.20 -17.17 19.98
C TRP A 79 -4.83 -17.05 21.46
N ALA A 80 -3.54 -17.16 21.77
CA ALA A 80 -3.03 -16.98 23.13
C ALA A 80 -2.79 -15.50 23.49
N ALA A 81 -2.82 -14.60 22.50
CA ALA A 81 -2.55 -13.19 22.71
C ALA A 81 -3.71 -12.51 23.47
N PRO A 82 -3.42 -11.74 24.55
CA PRO A 82 -4.46 -11.07 25.33
C PRO A 82 -5.37 -10.18 24.46
N GLY A 83 -6.68 -10.33 24.63
CA GLY A 83 -7.70 -9.57 23.88
C GLY A 83 -7.89 -9.97 22.41
N ALA A 84 -7.09 -10.90 21.87
CA ALA A 84 -7.22 -11.33 20.49
C ALA A 84 -8.45 -12.21 20.27
N ALA A 85 -8.79 -13.10 21.23
CA ALA A 85 -9.97 -13.95 21.13
C ALA A 85 -11.27 -13.14 21.02
N GLU A 86 -11.40 -12.05 21.78
CA GLU A 86 -12.55 -11.13 21.71
C GLU A 86 -12.64 -10.46 20.33
N ALA A 87 -11.52 -10.00 19.78
CA ALA A 87 -11.46 -9.42 18.45
C ALA A 87 -11.76 -10.45 17.34
N MET A 88 -11.24 -11.68 17.48
CA MET A 88 -11.48 -12.78 16.55
C MET A 88 -12.96 -13.21 16.54
N ALA A 89 -13.65 -13.16 17.69
CA ALA A 89 -15.08 -13.47 17.79
C ALA A 89 -15.96 -12.48 17.00
N LEU A 90 -15.43 -11.31 16.64
CA LEU A 90 -16.13 -10.27 15.86
C LEU A 90 -15.90 -10.40 14.35
N ILE A 91 -15.21 -11.43 13.87
CA ILE A 91 -15.02 -11.67 12.44
C ILE A 91 -15.51 -13.08 12.06
N SER A 92 -15.70 -13.32 10.76
CA SER A 92 -16.23 -14.58 10.28
C SER A 92 -15.28 -15.75 10.53
N MET A 93 -15.82 -16.98 10.62
CA MET A 93 -15.00 -18.19 10.79
C MET A 93 -13.97 -18.39 9.67
N ALA A 94 -14.30 -17.96 8.45
CA ALA A 94 -13.38 -18.01 7.31
C ALA A 94 -12.18 -17.05 7.49
N GLU A 95 -12.44 -15.83 8.00
CA GLU A 95 -11.40 -14.87 8.35
C GLU A 95 -10.56 -15.39 9.53
N GLN A 96 -11.20 -15.92 10.58
CA GLN A 96 -10.50 -16.51 11.74
C GLN A 96 -9.55 -17.64 11.32
N LYS A 97 -10.01 -18.54 10.45
CA LYS A 97 -9.17 -19.61 9.90
C LYS A 97 -7.97 -19.04 9.13
N THR A 98 -8.20 -18.06 8.26
CA THR A 98 -7.12 -17.44 7.49
C THR A 98 -6.06 -16.79 8.39
N ILE A 99 -6.50 -16.04 9.40
CA ILE A 99 -5.62 -15.33 10.34
C ILE A 99 -4.82 -16.31 11.21
N SER A 100 -5.49 -17.35 11.74
CA SER A 100 -4.86 -18.33 12.62
C SER A 100 -3.83 -19.24 11.96
N THR A 101 -3.87 -19.36 10.62
CA THR A 101 -2.90 -20.15 9.86
C THR A 101 -1.60 -19.40 9.53
N LYS A 102 -1.50 -18.12 9.88
CA LYS A 102 -0.28 -17.33 9.64
C LYS A 102 0.87 -17.88 10.48
N MET A 103 2.03 -18.03 9.84
CA MET A 103 3.25 -18.53 10.50
C MET A 103 3.77 -17.56 11.55
N PHE A 104 3.73 -16.26 11.25
CA PHE A 104 4.20 -15.20 12.14
C PHE A 104 3.04 -14.42 12.72
N ILE A 105 3.12 -14.12 14.02
CA ILE A 105 2.06 -13.37 14.72
C ILE A 105 1.93 -11.95 14.16
N GLN A 106 3.01 -11.33 13.67
CA GLN A 106 2.98 -10.01 13.07
C GLN A 106 2.00 -9.97 11.88
N ASP A 107 2.03 -10.99 11.02
CA ASP A 107 1.10 -11.14 9.90
C ASP A 107 -0.32 -11.39 10.38
N ALA A 108 -0.50 -12.21 11.43
CA ALA A 108 -1.80 -12.47 12.02
C ALA A 108 -2.44 -11.19 12.59
N LYS A 109 -1.65 -10.35 13.26
CA LYS A 109 -2.05 -9.07 13.84
C LYS A 109 -2.52 -8.10 12.75
N MET A 110 -1.72 -7.90 11.71
CA MET A 110 -2.11 -7.04 10.59
C MET A 110 -3.33 -7.58 9.84
N SER A 111 -3.43 -8.90 9.66
CA SER A 111 -4.59 -9.54 9.02
C SER A 111 -5.87 -9.37 9.84
N LEU A 112 -5.80 -9.48 11.17
CA LEU A 112 -6.92 -9.23 12.08
C LEU A 112 -7.33 -7.75 12.07
N GLY A 113 -6.36 -6.83 12.16
CA GLY A 113 -6.61 -5.40 12.01
C GLY A 113 -7.31 -5.06 10.69
N SER A 114 -6.82 -5.61 9.58
CA SER A 114 -7.42 -5.44 8.26
C SER A 114 -8.87 -5.97 8.19
N ALA A 115 -9.14 -7.15 8.74
CA ALA A 115 -10.49 -7.72 8.79
C ALA A 115 -11.47 -6.81 9.54
N LEU A 116 -11.05 -6.30 10.70
CA LEU A 116 -11.86 -5.40 11.53
C LEU A 116 -12.10 -4.05 10.86
N LEU A 117 -11.08 -3.44 10.24
CA LEU A 117 -11.25 -2.14 9.56
C LEU A 117 -12.20 -2.24 8.37
N LYS A 118 -12.08 -3.27 7.54
CA LYS A 118 -13.02 -3.50 6.43
C LYS A 118 -14.45 -3.62 6.93
N ARG A 119 -14.66 -4.40 7.99
CA ARG A 119 -15.99 -4.64 8.57
C ARG A 119 -16.57 -3.39 9.20
N LEU A 120 -15.74 -2.60 9.89
CA LEU A 120 -16.10 -1.29 10.43
C LEU A 120 -16.54 -0.33 9.32
N PHE A 121 -15.77 -0.25 8.23
CA PHE A 121 -16.09 0.63 7.11
C PHE A 121 -17.44 0.24 6.49
N VAL A 122 -17.61 -1.02 6.10
CA VAL A 122 -18.85 -1.49 5.47
C VAL A 122 -20.06 -1.35 6.39
N SER A 123 -19.95 -1.71 7.67
CA SER A 123 -21.05 -1.57 8.63
C SER A 123 -21.46 -0.11 8.82
N LYS A 124 -20.51 0.83 8.91
CA LYS A 124 -20.81 2.27 9.02
C LYS A 124 -21.40 2.85 7.75
N THR A 125 -20.82 2.53 6.60
CA THR A 125 -21.19 3.13 5.31
C THR A 125 -22.55 2.64 4.83
N LEU A 126 -22.86 1.37 5.06
CA LEU A 126 -24.10 0.74 4.60
C LEU A 126 -25.12 0.55 5.73
N ASP A 127 -24.86 1.07 6.93
CA ASP A 127 -25.75 0.93 8.08
C ASP A 127 -26.20 -0.52 8.33
N LEU A 128 -25.28 -1.46 8.12
CA LEU A 128 -25.50 -2.90 8.32
C LEU A 128 -25.12 -3.29 9.74
N ALA A 129 -25.89 -4.21 10.33
CA ALA A 129 -25.46 -4.88 11.54
C ALA A 129 -24.09 -5.54 11.30
N TRP A 130 -23.19 -5.42 12.27
CA TRP A 130 -21.80 -5.88 12.15
C TRP A 130 -21.70 -7.36 11.75
N LYS A 131 -22.59 -8.20 12.28
CA LYS A 131 -22.66 -9.64 11.98
C LYS A 131 -23.09 -9.95 10.55
N ASP A 132 -23.84 -9.04 9.92
CA ASP A 132 -24.43 -9.21 8.60
C ASP A 132 -23.51 -8.71 7.47
N VAL A 133 -22.38 -8.08 7.82
CA VAL A 133 -21.36 -7.69 6.83
C VAL A 133 -20.71 -8.93 6.19
N ALA A 134 -20.79 -8.99 4.87
CA ALA A 134 -20.20 -10.04 4.06
C ALA A 134 -19.27 -9.46 2.98
N PHE A 135 -18.28 -10.26 2.57
CA PHE A 135 -17.28 -9.88 1.57
C PHE A 135 -17.14 -10.91 0.47
N ALA A 136 -16.84 -10.44 -0.74
CA ALA A 136 -16.32 -11.23 -1.85
C ALA A 136 -15.10 -10.52 -2.47
N ARG A 137 -14.62 -11.00 -3.62
CA ARG A 137 -13.56 -10.35 -4.41
C ARG A 137 -14.09 -10.00 -5.81
N LYS A 138 -13.79 -8.78 -6.27
CA LYS A 138 -14.10 -8.29 -7.63
C LYS A 138 -13.17 -8.97 -8.63
N GLY A 139 -13.72 -9.46 -9.75
CA GLY A 139 -12.94 -10.12 -10.79
C GLY A 139 -12.42 -11.49 -10.35
N ASP A 140 -11.15 -11.56 -9.96
CA ASP A 140 -10.51 -12.82 -9.56
C ASP A 140 -10.91 -13.27 -8.14
N PRO A 141 -11.45 -14.50 -7.93
CA PRO A 141 -11.89 -14.99 -6.63
C PRO A 141 -10.79 -15.12 -5.57
N LYS A 142 -9.51 -15.09 -5.95
CA LYS A 142 -8.35 -15.28 -5.06
C LYS A 142 -7.53 -14.00 -4.89
N HIS A 143 -7.29 -13.29 -5.98
CA HIS A 143 -6.39 -12.13 -6.08
C HIS A 143 -7.13 -10.80 -6.23
N GLY A 144 -8.42 -10.83 -6.59
CA GLY A 144 -9.21 -9.64 -6.82
C GLY A 144 -9.43 -8.79 -5.57
N LYS A 145 -9.77 -7.52 -5.78
CA LYS A 145 -10.01 -6.56 -4.71
C LYS A 145 -11.22 -6.96 -3.84
N PRO A 146 -11.12 -6.97 -2.50
CA PRO A 146 -12.26 -7.22 -1.63
C PRO A 146 -13.41 -6.23 -1.88
N CYS A 147 -14.66 -6.69 -1.82
CA CYS A 147 -15.85 -5.86 -1.95
C CYS A 147 -16.96 -6.30 -1.00
N ALA A 148 -17.84 -5.37 -0.63
CA ALA A 148 -19.04 -5.67 0.15
C ALA A 148 -20.08 -6.36 -0.73
N VAL A 149 -20.72 -7.40 -0.19
CA VAL A 149 -21.76 -8.17 -0.89
C VAL A 149 -23.01 -8.35 -0.04
N ASP A 150 -24.14 -8.59 -0.71
CA ASP A 150 -25.38 -8.98 -0.05
C ASP A 150 -25.36 -10.43 0.46
N ALA A 151 -26.47 -10.87 1.04
CA ALA A 151 -26.63 -12.21 1.63
C ALA A 151 -26.49 -13.36 0.61
N VAL A 152 -26.61 -13.10 -0.69
CA VAL A 152 -26.44 -14.10 -1.77
C VAL A 152 -25.15 -13.89 -2.55
N GLY A 153 -24.27 -12.98 -2.12
CA GLY A 153 -22.95 -12.76 -2.68
C GLY A 153 -22.90 -11.75 -3.84
N ARG A 154 -23.94 -10.94 -4.06
CA ARG A 154 -23.92 -9.91 -5.11
C ARG A 154 -23.24 -8.64 -4.61
N PRO A 155 -22.35 -8.01 -5.40
CA PRO A 155 -21.72 -6.74 -5.03
C PRO A 155 -22.72 -5.63 -4.71
N ILE A 156 -22.43 -4.84 -3.68
CA ILE A 156 -23.20 -3.65 -3.32
C ILE A 156 -22.58 -2.43 -4.01
N LEU A 157 -23.41 -1.65 -4.71
CA LEU A 157 -22.98 -0.47 -5.47
C LEU A 157 -22.91 0.79 -4.59
N GLY A 158 -22.16 1.80 -5.05
CA GLY A 158 -22.01 3.07 -4.34
C GLY A 158 -21.07 3.03 -3.15
N ILE A 159 -20.31 1.94 -3.00
CA ILE A 159 -19.27 1.77 -2.00
C ILE A 159 -18.04 1.14 -2.64
N ASP A 160 -16.85 1.59 -2.27
CA ASP A 160 -15.59 0.94 -2.62
C ASP A 160 -14.58 1.13 -1.47
N PHE A 161 -13.67 0.19 -1.28
CA PHE A 161 -12.63 0.33 -0.26
C PHE A 161 -11.39 -0.46 -0.63
N ASN A 162 -10.26 -0.06 -0.06
CA ASN A 162 -9.01 -0.79 -0.16
C ASN A 162 -8.26 -0.75 1.17
N VAL A 163 -7.44 -1.77 1.40
CA VAL A 163 -6.64 -1.90 2.62
C VAL A 163 -5.23 -2.35 2.25
N SER A 164 -4.24 -1.73 2.88
CA SER A 164 -2.83 -2.14 2.81
C SER A 164 -2.25 -2.24 4.22
N HIS A 165 -1.19 -3.03 4.38
CA HIS A 165 -0.52 -3.17 5.67
C HIS A 165 0.96 -3.52 5.50
N GLN A 166 1.81 -2.94 6.34
CA GLN A 166 3.23 -3.28 6.41
C GLN A 166 3.79 -2.98 7.80
N ALA A 167 4.71 -3.81 8.28
CA ALA A 167 5.46 -3.63 9.52
C ALA A 167 4.62 -3.18 10.74
N GLY A 168 3.42 -3.75 10.87
CA GLY A 168 2.51 -3.53 12.01
C GLY A 168 1.53 -2.38 11.84
N LEU A 169 1.54 -1.64 10.73
CA LEU A 169 0.55 -0.62 10.42
C LEU A 169 -0.46 -1.14 9.39
N VAL A 170 -1.73 -0.79 9.56
CA VAL A 170 -2.84 -1.15 8.64
C VAL A 170 -3.57 0.11 8.21
N ALA A 171 -3.55 0.41 6.91
CA ALA A 171 -4.19 1.58 6.32
C ALA A 171 -5.44 1.16 5.53
N LEU A 172 -6.54 1.90 5.68
CA LEU A 172 -7.77 1.73 4.90
C LEU A 172 -8.14 3.05 4.22
N ILE A 173 -8.52 2.97 2.95
CA ILE A 173 -9.26 4.02 2.25
C ILE A 173 -10.64 3.48 1.88
N GLY A 174 -11.67 4.32 1.99
CA GLY A 174 -13.04 3.96 1.65
C GLY A 174 -13.80 5.10 1.00
N TRP A 175 -14.62 4.76 0.01
CA TRP A 175 -15.57 5.62 -0.68
C TRP A 175 -17.00 5.28 -0.28
N ASN A 176 -17.75 6.28 0.14
CA ASN A 176 -19.19 6.24 0.35
C ASN A 176 -19.87 7.17 -0.65
N GLY A 177 -20.43 6.62 -1.72
CA GLY A 177 -21.19 7.38 -2.71
C GLY A 177 -22.57 7.84 -2.25
N LYS A 178 -22.94 7.58 -0.98
CA LYS A 178 -24.24 7.94 -0.37
C LYS A 178 -25.46 7.51 -1.21
N LYS A 179 -25.31 6.45 -2.01
CA LYS A 179 -26.40 5.89 -2.79
C LYS A 179 -27.44 5.29 -1.85
N GLN A 180 -28.71 5.59 -2.09
CA GLN A 180 -29.80 4.94 -1.38
C GLN A 180 -29.75 3.43 -1.62
N GLN A 181 -29.72 2.68 -0.53
CA GLN A 181 -29.73 1.21 -0.54
C GLN A 181 -31.15 0.71 -0.29
N LYS A 182 -31.50 -0.43 -0.89
CA LYS A 182 -32.76 -1.10 -0.61
C LYS A 182 -32.55 -2.17 0.46
N TYR A 183 -33.21 -2.00 1.60
CA TYR A 183 -33.15 -2.93 2.72
C TYR A 183 -34.30 -3.94 2.66
N LEU A 184 -33.97 -5.20 2.92
CA LEU A 184 -34.88 -6.32 3.07
C LEU A 184 -35.46 -6.33 4.50
N PRO A 185 -36.64 -6.94 4.72
CA PRO A 185 -37.26 -6.98 6.06
C PRO A 185 -36.40 -7.64 7.15
N ASN A 186 -35.41 -8.44 6.78
CA ASN A 186 -34.47 -9.08 7.69
C ASN A 186 -33.25 -8.19 8.04
N GLY A 187 -33.23 -6.93 7.59
CA GLY A 187 -32.12 -5.99 7.81
C GLY A 187 -30.97 -6.11 6.81
N GLY A 188 -31.02 -7.06 5.86
CA GLY A 188 -30.04 -7.19 4.80
C GLY A 188 -30.22 -6.15 3.70
N ILE A 189 -29.17 -5.87 2.93
CA ILE A 189 -29.25 -5.02 1.73
C ILE A 189 -29.46 -5.90 0.50
N GLU A 190 -30.26 -5.43 -0.45
CA GLU A 190 -30.35 -6.04 -1.78
C GLU A 190 -29.22 -5.51 -2.67
N GLY A 191 -28.31 -6.41 -3.07
CA GLY A 191 -27.25 -6.07 -4.03
C GLY A 191 -27.83 -5.82 -5.42
N HIS A 192 -27.31 -4.83 -6.12
CA HIS A 192 -27.73 -4.48 -7.47
C HIS A 192 -26.82 -5.15 -8.52
N CYS A 193 -27.43 -5.96 -9.39
CA CYS A 193 -26.86 -6.62 -10.58
C CYS A 193 -26.17 -7.99 -10.40
N SER A 194 -26.35 -8.83 -11.41
CA SER A 194 -25.82 -10.19 -11.57
C SER A 194 -24.28 -10.20 -11.55
N PRO A 195 -23.59 -11.28 -11.10
CA PRO A 195 -22.13 -11.38 -10.98
C PRO A 195 -21.29 -11.09 -12.25
N ASN A 196 -21.93 -10.83 -13.40
CA ASN A 196 -21.29 -10.55 -14.69
C ASN A 196 -21.55 -9.11 -15.22
N ALA A 197 -22.16 -8.21 -14.44
CA ALA A 197 -22.37 -6.83 -14.90
C ALA A 197 -21.08 -6.00 -14.73
N ASN A 198 -20.52 -5.52 -15.85
CA ASN A 198 -19.45 -4.50 -15.88
C ASN A 198 -19.99 -3.16 -15.35
N ASN A 199 -20.15 -3.05 -14.04
CA ASN A 199 -20.45 -1.79 -13.38
C ASN A 199 -19.20 -1.39 -12.59
N GLU A 200 -18.26 -0.72 -13.26
CA GLU A 200 -17.22 0.07 -12.61
C GLU A 200 -17.91 0.97 -11.57
N PRO A 201 -17.49 0.97 -10.28
CA PRO A 201 -18.04 1.91 -9.32
C PRO A 201 -17.74 3.34 -9.80
N ASP A 202 -18.68 4.28 -9.62
CA ASP A 202 -18.51 5.68 -10.03
C ASP A 202 -17.22 6.32 -9.50
N VAL A 203 -16.70 5.78 -8.39
CA VAL A 203 -15.39 6.09 -7.82
C VAL A 203 -14.73 4.82 -7.29
N MET A 204 -13.46 4.60 -7.63
CA MET A 204 -12.58 3.57 -7.07
C MET A 204 -11.56 4.19 -6.13
N VAL A 205 -11.16 3.45 -5.09
CA VAL A 205 -10.12 3.88 -4.15
C VAL A 205 -9.04 2.82 -3.93
N GLY A 206 -7.79 3.25 -3.85
CA GLY A 206 -6.61 2.40 -3.60
C GLY A 206 -5.75 3.02 -2.50
N VAL A 207 -5.16 2.21 -1.63
CA VAL A 207 -4.19 2.66 -0.64
C VAL A 207 -3.00 1.71 -0.63
N ASP A 208 -1.82 2.28 -0.46
CA ASP A 208 -0.64 1.49 -0.13
C ASP A 208 0.16 2.11 1.01
N ILE A 209 0.91 1.27 1.71
CA ILE A 209 1.85 1.69 2.76
C ILE A 209 3.17 0.95 2.54
N VAL A 210 4.25 1.72 2.57
CA VAL A 210 5.63 1.20 2.45
C VAL A 210 6.45 1.52 3.69
N CYS A 211 7.29 0.58 4.12
CA CYS A 211 8.37 0.82 5.10
C CYS A 211 9.72 0.84 4.38
N VAL A 212 10.37 2.01 4.34
CA VAL A 212 11.57 2.25 3.51
C VAL A 212 12.83 1.55 4.01
N ASN A 213 12.84 1.10 5.28
CA ASN A 213 14.02 0.55 5.96
C ASN A 213 13.88 -0.92 6.41
N GLU A 214 12.82 -1.62 5.98
CA GLU A 214 12.57 -3.01 6.43
C GLU A 214 13.42 -4.04 5.69
N ARG A 215 13.81 -3.76 4.45
CA ARG A 215 14.56 -4.69 3.61
C ARG A 215 16.06 -4.49 3.80
N ASP A 216 16.81 -5.59 3.76
CA ASP A 216 18.28 -5.57 3.70
C ASP A 216 18.73 -5.21 2.27
N ASP A 217 18.31 -4.04 1.79
CA ASP A 217 18.58 -3.53 0.44
C ASP A 217 20.08 -3.26 0.25
N TYR A 218 20.74 -2.88 1.34
CA TYR A 218 22.16 -2.57 1.43
C TYR A 218 23.08 -3.68 0.95
N ARG A 219 22.76 -4.95 1.25
CA ARG A 219 23.60 -6.07 0.80
C ARG A 219 23.74 -6.11 -0.72
N THR A 220 22.62 -5.95 -1.44
CA THR A 220 22.63 -5.96 -2.90
C THR A 220 23.24 -4.67 -3.45
N ILE A 221 22.98 -3.52 -2.82
CA ILE A 221 23.56 -2.23 -3.22
C ILE A 221 25.09 -2.23 -3.05
N ASP A 222 25.61 -2.87 -2.00
CA ASP A 222 27.05 -3.00 -1.78
C ASP A 222 27.71 -3.91 -2.83
N GLU A 223 26.99 -4.90 -3.36
CA GLU A 223 27.47 -5.84 -4.37
C GLU A 223 27.33 -5.32 -5.81
N GLU A 224 26.21 -4.69 -6.15
CA GLU A 224 25.80 -4.36 -7.52
C GLU A 224 25.61 -2.85 -7.78
N GLY A 225 25.69 -2.01 -6.74
CA GLY A 225 25.34 -0.59 -6.82
C GLY A 225 23.83 -0.34 -6.73
N LEU A 226 23.45 0.92 -6.47
CA LEU A 226 22.03 1.29 -6.44
C LEU A 226 21.35 1.11 -7.80
N ASP A 227 22.08 1.33 -8.89
CA ASP A 227 21.56 1.16 -10.25
C ASP A 227 21.23 -0.32 -10.55
N GLY A 228 22.11 -1.24 -10.17
CA GLY A 228 21.84 -2.67 -10.23
C GLY A 228 20.62 -3.07 -9.41
N TRP A 229 20.50 -2.56 -8.18
CA TRP A 229 19.35 -2.83 -7.32
C TRP A 229 18.02 -2.31 -7.90
N VAL A 230 18.01 -1.08 -8.45
CA VAL A 230 16.80 -0.52 -9.10
C VAL A 230 16.40 -1.34 -10.34
N ASP A 231 17.39 -1.87 -11.07
CA ASP A 231 17.14 -2.61 -12.32
C ASP A 231 16.53 -4.00 -12.13
N ILE A 232 16.51 -4.51 -10.90
CA ILE A 232 15.71 -5.68 -10.53
C ILE A 232 14.21 -5.46 -10.83
N TYR A 233 13.76 -4.20 -10.86
CA TYR A 233 12.36 -3.81 -11.06
C TYR A 233 12.04 -3.31 -12.49
N ASP A 234 12.84 -3.68 -13.49
CA ASP A 234 12.65 -3.28 -14.89
C ASP A 234 11.31 -3.68 -15.53
N PHE A 235 10.64 -4.67 -14.94
CA PHE A 235 9.34 -5.20 -15.34
C PHE A 235 8.18 -4.40 -14.72
N VAL A 236 8.45 -3.59 -13.69
CA VAL A 236 7.46 -2.77 -12.97
C VAL A 236 7.52 -1.32 -13.42
N PHE A 237 8.72 -0.77 -13.57
CA PHE A 237 8.93 0.67 -13.81
C PHE A 237 9.49 0.94 -15.21
N SER A 238 9.13 2.10 -15.77
CA SER A 238 9.69 2.55 -17.04
C SER A 238 11.17 2.92 -16.91
N ASP A 239 11.84 3.11 -18.05
CA ASP A 239 13.25 3.50 -18.07
C ASP A 239 13.44 4.91 -17.47
N GLU A 240 12.48 5.81 -17.71
CA GLU A 240 12.48 7.18 -17.18
C GLU A 240 12.30 7.19 -15.65
N GLU A 241 11.33 6.42 -15.12
CA GLU A 241 11.12 6.31 -13.68
C GLU A 241 12.36 5.75 -12.98
N ARG A 242 12.94 4.66 -13.52
CA ARG A 242 14.16 4.06 -12.97
C ARG A 242 15.35 5.02 -13.04
N TRP A 243 15.48 5.78 -14.12
CA TRP A 243 16.53 6.80 -14.22
C TRP A 243 16.41 7.83 -13.08
N SER A 244 15.19 8.33 -12.84
CA SER A 244 14.93 9.29 -11.77
C SER A 244 15.21 8.71 -10.38
N MET A 245 14.83 7.44 -10.12
CA MET A 245 15.13 6.76 -8.84
C MET A 245 16.63 6.64 -8.58
N LYS A 246 17.43 6.42 -9.63
CA LYS A 246 18.89 6.27 -9.53
C LYS A 246 19.61 7.60 -9.38
N TYR A 247 19.21 8.63 -10.13
CA TYR A 247 20.05 9.81 -10.34
C TYR A 247 19.47 11.12 -9.80
N ASP A 248 18.21 11.15 -9.40
CA ASP A 248 17.63 12.31 -8.73
C ASP A 248 17.58 12.11 -7.21
N VAL A 249 17.46 13.24 -6.51
CA VAL A 249 17.04 13.32 -5.11
C VAL A 249 16.22 14.59 -4.90
N ASP A 250 15.30 14.55 -3.94
CA ASP A 250 14.51 15.71 -3.57
C ASP A 250 15.20 16.51 -2.46
N TYR A 251 15.74 15.79 -1.48
CA TYR A 251 16.53 16.32 -0.38
C TYR A 251 17.37 15.21 0.26
N VAL A 252 18.37 15.59 1.07
CA VAL A 252 19.13 14.68 1.93
C VAL A 252 19.06 15.20 3.37
N THR A 253 18.67 14.34 4.30
CA THR A 253 18.67 14.66 5.74
C THR A 253 20.00 14.25 6.35
N LEU A 254 20.73 15.20 6.91
CA LEU A 254 21.99 14.96 7.61
C LEU A 254 21.76 14.42 9.02
N LEU A 255 22.81 13.86 9.63
CA LEU A 255 22.75 13.27 10.98
C LEU A 255 22.38 14.27 12.08
N ASP A 256 22.63 15.56 11.85
CA ASP A 256 22.25 16.65 12.76
C ASP A 256 20.82 17.17 12.54
N GLY A 257 20.09 16.59 11.57
CA GLY A 257 18.74 16.99 11.18
C GLY A 257 18.68 18.09 10.13
N THR A 258 19.81 18.63 9.67
CA THR A 258 19.86 19.58 8.55
C THR A 258 19.34 18.92 7.27
N ILE A 259 18.51 19.62 6.50
CA ILE A 259 17.98 19.14 5.22
C ILE A 259 18.63 19.92 4.10
N LEU A 260 19.39 19.23 3.25
CA LEU A 260 19.94 19.78 2.00
C LEU A 260 18.95 19.53 0.87
N GLY A 261 18.49 20.57 0.18
CA GLY A 261 17.65 20.43 -1.02
C GLY A 261 18.44 19.96 -2.24
N ARG A 262 17.72 19.52 -3.29
CA ARG A 262 18.29 19.10 -4.59
C ARG A 262 19.38 20.05 -5.12
N GLU A 263 19.12 21.35 -5.14
CA GLU A 263 20.06 22.35 -5.65
C GLU A 263 21.33 22.48 -4.80
N GLU A 264 21.23 22.21 -3.50
CA GLU A 264 22.37 22.23 -2.58
C GLU A 264 23.24 20.98 -2.73
N VAL A 265 22.62 19.83 -3.03
CA VAL A 265 23.32 18.57 -3.33
C VAL A 265 24.04 18.65 -4.68
N GLY A 266 23.46 19.35 -5.66
CA GLY A 266 24.04 19.51 -6.99
C GLY A 266 24.30 18.17 -7.68
N ARG A 267 25.41 18.04 -8.42
CA ARG A 267 25.75 16.82 -9.17
C ARG A 267 26.16 15.62 -8.30
N HIS A 268 26.25 15.77 -6.98
CA HIS A 268 26.46 14.64 -6.08
C HIS A 268 25.26 13.69 -6.05
N ASP A 269 24.10 14.14 -6.54
CA ASP A 269 22.94 13.31 -6.87
C ASP A 269 23.28 12.07 -7.72
N ARG A 270 24.36 12.10 -8.51
CA ARG A 270 24.78 10.96 -9.33
C ARG A 270 25.50 9.85 -8.56
N CYS A 271 25.85 10.06 -7.30
CA CYS A 271 26.52 9.02 -6.52
C CYS A 271 25.53 7.88 -6.20
N ILE A 272 25.92 6.66 -6.57
CA ILE A 272 25.12 5.44 -6.46
C ILE A 272 25.83 4.35 -5.62
N GLU A 273 26.97 4.69 -5.02
CA GLU A 273 27.75 3.80 -4.16
C GLU A 273 27.65 4.24 -2.70
N ARG A 274 27.52 3.25 -1.81
CA ARG A 274 27.54 3.45 -0.36
C ARG A 274 28.94 3.69 0.19
N ASN A 275 29.01 4.17 1.43
CA ASN A 275 30.27 4.37 2.18
C ASN A 275 31.31 5.29 1.53
N LYS A 276 30.88 6.27 0.72
CA LYS A 276 31.75 7.29 0.15
C LYS A 276 31.65 8.57 0.95
N GLN A 277 32.77 9.25 1.11
CA GLN A 277 32.76 10.59 1.66
C GLN A 277 32.34 11.59 0.58
N ILE A 278 31.20 12.26 0.79
CA ILE A 278 30.76 13.37 -0.05
C ILE A 278 31.18 14.67 0.65
N THR A 279 31.77 15.58 -0.13
CA THR A 279 32.10 16.94 0.28
C THR A 279 31.58 17.89 -0.79
N LEU A 280 30.75 18.84 -0.39
CA LEU A 280 30.17 19.84 -1.29
C LEU A 280 30.18 21.22 -0.66
N LYS A 281 30.01 22.25 -1.50
CA LYS A 281 29.82 23.63 -1.07
C LYS A 281 28.43 24.08 -1.52
N THR A 282 27.57 24.42 -0.56
CA THR A 282 26.21 24.88 -0.86
C THR A 282 26.25 26.20 -1.62
N PRO A 283 25.16 26.61 -2.30
CA PRO A 283 25.06 27.93 -2.93
C PRO A 283 25.29 29.10 -1.96
N ALA A 284 25.01 28.90 -0.66
CA ALA A 284 25.29 29.88 0.40
C ALA A 284 26.79 29.96 0.79
N GLY A 285 27.64 29.11 0.21
CA GLY A 285 29.07 29.06 0.45
C GLY A 285 29.49 28.22 1.65
N GLN A 286 28.57 27.48 2.27
CA GLN A 286 28.86 26.57 3.39
C GLN A 286 29.46 25.28 2.85
N GLU A 287 30.57 24.84 3.43
CA GLU A 287 31.13 23.51 3.19
C GLU A 287 30.40 22.47 4.04
N VAL A 288 29.94 21.40 3.39
CA VAL A 288 29.20 20.31 4.03
C VAL A 288 29.83 19.00 3.64
N GLN A 289 29.99 18.12 4.62
CA GLN A 289 30.61 16.82 4.47
C GLN A 289 29.72 15.74 5.11
N PHE A 290 29.40 14.69 4.37
CA PHE A 290 28.56 13.59 4.86
C PHE A 290 28.83 12.27 4.11
N ASN A 291 28.44 11.15 4.70
CA ASN A 291 28.58 9.82 4.10
C ASN A 291 27.48 9.60 3.04
N SER A 292 27.84 9.01 1.89
CA SER A 292 26.90 8.72 0.80
C SER A 292 25.76 7.80 1.20
N ASP A 293 25.84 7.07 2.32
CA ASP A 293 24.72 6.31 2.87
C ASP A 293 23.45 7.17 3.02
N LEU A 294 23.57 8.42 3.48
CA LEU A 294 22.43 9.33 3.60
C LEU A 294 21.82 9.72 2.25
N LEU A 295 22.66 9.79 1.21
CA LEU A 295 22.20 10.02 -0.16
C LEU A 295 21.49 8.77 -0.71
N ILE A 296 22.03 7.58 -0.43
CA ILE A 296 21.42 6.31 -0.83
C ILE A 296 20.07 6.12 -0.13
N ASP A 297 19.94 6.48 1.14
CA ASP A 297 18.66 6.47 1.86
C ASP A 297 17.63 7.43 1.24
N ALA A 298 18.07 8.62 0.84
CA ALA A 298 17.20 9.56 0.12
C ALA A 298 16.72 8.99 -1.23
N LYS A 299 17.58 8.25 -1.93
CA LYS A 299 17.23 7.58 -3.20
C LYS A 299 16.32 6.38 -3.00
N LEU A 300 16.56 5.57 -1.98
CA LEU A 300 15.65 4.48 -1.58
C LEU A 300 14.28 5.03 -1.21
N ARG A 301 14.23 6.15 -0.48
CA ARG A 301 12.96 6.84 -0.20
C ARG A 301 12.26 7.28 -1.48
N ARG A 302 13.00 7.80 -2.48
CA ARG A 302 12.44 8.12 -3.80
C ARG A 302 11.90 6.88 -4.51
N PHE A 303 12.67 5.79 -4.55
CA PHE A 303 12.19 4.51 -5.08
C PHE A 303 10.88 4.06 -4.42
N TYR A 304 10.84 4.04 -3.08
CA TYR A 304 9.66 3.61 -2.35
C TYR A 304 8.48 4.57 -2.49
N THR A 305 8.72 5.84 -2.84
CA THR A 305 7.67 6.79 -3.23
C THR A 305 6.99 6.34 -4.53
N PHE A 306 7.77 6.05 -5.59
CA PHE A 306 7.24 5.48 -6.84
C PHE A 306 6.55 4.14 -6.62
N PHE A 307 7.15 3.25 -5.82
CA PHE A 307 6.58 1.95 -5.50
C PHE A 307 5.21 2.08 -4.82
N CYS A 308 5.10 2.97 -3.83
CA CYS A 308 3.86 3.19 -3.11
C CYS A 308 2.77 3.79 -4.02
N TYR A 309 3.12 4.74 -4.89
CA TYR A 309 2.19 5.25 -5.91
C TYR A 309 1.73 4.14 -6.86
N LYS A 310 2.65 3.33 -7.41
CA LYS A 310 2.33 2.24 -8.33
C LYS A 310 1.38 1.23 -7.68
N GLU A 311 1.68 0.77 -6.48
CA GLU A 311 0.84 -0.16 -5.73
C GLU A 311 -0.55 0.42 -5.41
N ALA A 312 -0.62 1.68 -4.96
CA ALA A 312 -1.90 2.33 -4.67
C ALA A 312 -2.78 2.44 -5.91
N TYR A 313 -2.19 2.75 -7.08
CA TYR A 313 -2.92 2.80 -8.35
C TYR A 313 -3.42 1.43 -8.79
N ILE A 314 -2.57 0.40 -8.80
CA ILE A 314 -2.95 -0.96 -9.19
C ILE A 314 -4.07 -1.52 -8.29
N LYS A 315 -4.08 -1.10 -7.02
CA LYS A 315 -5.11 -1.44 -6.04
C LYS A 315 -6.46 -0.77 -6.29
N LEU A 316 -6.58 0.15 -7.24
CA LEU A 316 -7.88 0.64 -7.75
C LEU A 316 -8.67 -0.53 -8.37
N ALA A 317 -8.10 -1.17 -9.38
CA ALA A 317 -8.70 -2.28 -10.13
C ALA A 317 -8.51 -3.65 -9.47
N GLY A 318 -7.45 -3.83 -8.67
CA GLY A 318 -7.14 -5.10 -8.01
C GLY A 318 -6.42 -6.12 -8.89
N GLU A 319 -5.72 -5.66 -9.93
CA GLU A 319 -4.99 -6.50 -10.90
C GLU A 319 -3.64 -7.03 -10.38
N ALA A 320 -3.17 -6.53 -9.23
CA ALA A 320 -1.86 -6.83 -8.63
C ALA A 320 -0.68 -6.59 -9.60
N LEU A 321 0.54 -6.98 -9.21
CA LEU A 321 1.77 -6.80 -10.00
C LEU A 321 1.87 -7.74 -11.23
N LEU A 322 0.76 -8.31 -11.69
CA LEU A 322 0.70 -9.19 -12.86
C LEU A 322 0.17 -8.46 -14.11
N ALA A 323 -0.18 -7.18 -13.97
CA ALA A 323 -0.61 -6.35 -15.08
C ALA A 323 0.48 -6.26 -16.16
N PRO A 324 0.20 -6.61 -17.42
CA PRO A 324 1.17 -6.47 -18.52
C PRO A 324 1.46 -5.01 -18.88
N TRP A 325 0.66 -4.08 -18.34
CA TRP A 325 0.70 -2.65 -18.61
C TRP A 325 1.50 -1.82 -17.57
N LEU A 326 2.17 -2.46 -16.61
CA LEU A 326 2.83 -1.77 -15.49
C LEU A 326 3.83 -0.70 -15.91
N LYS A 327 4.62 -0.97 -16.95
CA LYS A 327 5.61 -0.03 -17.49
C LYS A 327 4.99 1.15 -18.23
N GLN A 328 3.74 0.99 -18.67
CA GLN A 328 2.99 2.01 -19.39
C GLN A 328 2.28 2.97 -18.43
N LEU A 329 2.06 2.56 -17.18
CA LEU A 329 1.67 3.45 -16.09
C LEU A 329 2.94 4.15 -15.60
N GLU A 330 3.00 5.47 -15.69
CA GLU A 330 4.16 6.28 -15.32
C GLU A 330 3.72 7.42 -14.39
N PHE A 331 4.61 7.79 -13.46
CA PHE A 331 4.40 8.94 -12.58
C PHE A 331 5.40 10.05 -12.86
N PHE A 332 4.89 11.26 -13.07
CA PHE A 332 5.69 12.46 -13.29
C PHE A 332 5.54 13.42 -12.11
N ASN A 333 6.48 14.37 -12.02
CA ASN A 333 6.59 15.30 -10.89
C ASN A 333 6.66 14.60 -9.52
N VAL A 334 7.23 13.39 -9.48
CA VAL A 334 7.34 12.62 -8.22
C VAL A 334 8.32 13.29 -7.27
N ARG A 335 7.88 13.47 -6.03
CA ARG A 335 8.66 14.02 -4.93
C ARG A 335 8.46 13.19 -3.67
N SER A 336 9.58 12.82 -3.06
CA SER A 336 9.60 12.08 -1.80
C SER A 336 9.09 13.00 -0.68
N PRO A 337 8.11 12.58 0.15
CA PRO A 337 7.63 13.39 1.26
C PRO A 337 8.67 13.42 2.40
N LYS A 338 8.92 14.59 3.01
CA LYS A 338 9.75 14.68 4.22
C LYS A 338 9.23 13.78 5.34
N PRO A 339 10.12 13.06 6.07
CA PRO A 339 9.71 12.16 7.13
C PRO A 339 9.01 12.91 8.27
N GLY A 340 8.12 12.21 8.98
CA GLY A 340 7.63 12.62 10.28
C GLY A 340 8.63 12.27 11.38
N GLN A 341 8.14 12.21 12.62
CA GLN A 341 8.97 11.84 13.78
C GLN A 341 8.46 10.54 14.42
N VAL A 342 9.39 9.67 14.80
CA VAL A 342 9.08 8.47 15.57
C VAL A 342 8.58 8.88 16.96
N ALA A 343 7.61 8.11 17.46
CA ALA A 343 7.19 8.16 18.86
C ALA A 343 8.40 8.12 19.82
N ARG A 344 8.61 9.18 20.61
CA ARG A 344 9.57 9.20 21.73
C ARG A 344 8.82 9.40 23.04
N CYS A 345 9.17 8.61 24.06
CA CYS A 345 8.75 8.77 25.45
C CYS A 345 7.29 9.23 25.62
N SER A 346 6.31 8.41 25.20
CA SER A 346 4.84 8.64 25.30
C SER A 346 4.15 9.49 24.23
N THR A 347 4.84 9.92 23.17
CA THR A 347 4.19 10.51 21.98
C THR A 347 3.74 9.42 20.99
N HIS A 348 2.59 9.60 20.36
CA HIS A 348 2.21 8.79 19.19
C HIS A 348 3.09 9.17 18.00
N GLY A 349 3.29 8.26 17.04
CA GLY A 349 3.99 8.55 15.80
C GLY A 349 3.40 9.79 15.10
N GLN A 350 4.26 10.64 14.54
CA GLN A 350 3.84 11.90 13.93
C GLN A 350 3.80 11.78 12.41
N TRP A 351 2.79 12.40 11.81
CA TRP A 351 2.70 12.60 10.37
C TRP A 351 3.79 13.57 9.90
N GLY A 352 4.44 13.23 8.80
CA GLY A 352 5.35 14.12 8.09
C GLY A 352 4.63 14.87 6.97
N GLU A 353 5.39 15.22 5.95
CA GLU A 353 4.87 15.97 4.81
C GLU A 353 3.86 15.17 3.98
N GLU A 354 2.86 15.88 3.45
CA GLU A 354 1.90 15.41 2.46
C GLU A 354 2.24 16.04 1.09
N VAL A 355 2.13 15.24 0.03
CA VAL A 355 2.46 15.61 -1.35
C VAL A 355 1.35 15.09 -2.27
N ASP A 356 0.75 15.98 -3.06
CA ASP A 356 -0.44 15.72 -3.88
C ASP A 356 -0.34 16.24 -5.32
N ASP A 357 0.87 16.58 -5.78
CA ASP A 357 1.16 17.16 -7.09
C ASP A 357 1.75 16.16 -8.10
N VAL A 358 1.61 14.84 -7.82
CA VAL A 358 2.03 13.79 -8.74
C VAL A 358 1.11 13.73 -9.96
N GLU A 359 1.70 13.60 -11.13
CA GLU A 359 0.97 13.38 -12.37
C GLU A 359 0.96 11.89 -12.73
N VAL A 360 -0.18 11.39 -13.16
CA VAL A 360 -0.36 10.00 -13.58
C VAL A 360 -0.50 9.94 -15.09
N HIS A 361 0.32 9.12 -15.74
CA HIS A 361 0.29 8.94 -17.19
C HIS A 361 0.14 7.46 -17.53
N MET A 362 -0.67 7.14 -18.54
CA MET A 362 -0.87 5.80 -19.06
C MET A 362 -0.60 5.82 -20.56
N ASN A 363 0.33 5.01 -21.05
CA ASN A 363 0.79 5.02 -22.45
C ASN A 363 1.21 6.43 -22.93
N GLY A 364 1.88 7.19 -22.05
CA GLY A 364 2.30 8.56 -22.32
C GLY A 364 1.17 9.60 -22.39
N GLN A 365 -0.06 9.23 -21.99
CA GLN A 365 -1.19 10.16 -21.89
C GLN A 365 -1.58 10.39 -20.43
N GLU A 366 -1.74 11.65 -20.06
CA GLU A 366 -2.17 12.07 -18.72
C GLU A 366 -3.56 11.47 -18.37
N VAL A 367 -3.64 10.80 -17.22
CA VAL A 367 -4.86 10.21 -16.66
C VAL A 367 -5.49 11.21 -15.69
N ARG A 368 -6.49 11.95 -16.16
CA ARG A 368 -7.07 13.10 -15.45
C ARG A 368 -8.19 12.76 -14.48
N ASP A 369 -8.78 11.58 -14.61
CA ASP A 369 -9.82 11.09 -13.70
C ASP A 369 -9.22 10.41 -12.47
N VAL A 370 -7.92 10.57 -12.23
CA VAL A 370 -7.19 10.02 -11.08
C VAL A 370 -6.59 11.14 -10.26
N SER A 371 -6.73 11.04 -8.94
CA SER A 371 -6.03 11.89 -7.98
C SER A 371 -5.26 11.01 -7.01
N MET A 372 -4.00 11.36 -6.79
CA MET A 372 -3.13 10.64 -5.87
C MET A 372 -2.43 11.59 -4.93
N LYS A 373 -2.18 11.11 -3.72
CA LYS A 373 -1.29 11.78 -2.75
C LYS A 373 -0.44 10.75 -2.03
N ILE A 374 0.66 11.21 -1.46
CA ILE A 374 1.50 10.43 -0.55
C ILE A 374 1.79 11.26 0.71
N GLN A 375 1.79 10.60 1.86
CA GLN A 375 2.10 11.24 3.14
C GLN A 375 3.05 10.38 3.95
N SER A 376 4.07 11.00 4.55
CA SER A 376 4.96 10.33 5.49
C SER A 376 4.27 10.07 6.82
N PHE A 377 4.58 8.93 7.43
CA PHE A 377 4.25 8.65 8.82
C PHE A 377 5.49 8.16 9.56
N GLU A 378 5.80 8.77 10.70
CA GLU A 378 7.08 8.58 11.39
C GLU A 378 8.26 8.77 10.41
N GLU A 379 9.40 8.14 10.69
CA GLU A 379 10.59 8.26 9.85
C GLU A 379 10.52 7.34 8.62
N SER A 380 10.05 6.10 8.83
CA SER A 380 10.24 5.02 7.88
C SER A 380 9.03 4.71 7.01
N PHE A 381 7.85 5.28 7.28
CA PHE A 381 6.63 4.93 6.55
C PHE A 381 6.19 6.02 5.59
N MET A 382 5.63 5.59 4.45
CA MET A 382 4.90 6.45 3.53
C MET A 382 3.60 5.76 3.13
N LEU A 383 2.53 6.53 3.05
CA LEU A 383 1.20 6.06 2.68
C LEU A 383 0.74 6.79 1.43
N SER A 384 0.43 6.04 0.38
CA SER A 384 -0.15 6.60 -0.83
C SER A 384 -1.63 6.26 -0.94
N THR A 385 -2.43 7.21 -1.40
CA THR A 385 -3.83 6.98 -1.75
C THR A 385 -4.05 7.32 -3.22
N ALA A 386 -4.83 6.49 -3.90
CA ALA A 386 -5.32 6.73 -5.24
C ALA A 386 -6.84 6.76 -5.23
N ILE A 387 -7.43 7.70 -5.97
CA ILE A 387 -8.86 7.78 -6.21
C ILE A 387 -9.08 7.97 -7.70
N GLN A 388 -9.95 7.18 -8.30
CA GLN A 388 -10.30 7.28 -9.72
C GLN A 388 -11.81 7.44 -9.90
N GLY A 389 -12.23 8.24 -10.89
CA GLY A 389 -13.63 8.33 -11.34
C GLY A 389 -14.22 9.73 -11.22
N GLN A 390 -15.55 9.82 -11.07
CA GLN A 390 -16.28 11.10 -11.00
C GLN A 390 -16.15 11.72 -9.61
N ILE A 391 -14.95 12.19 -9.28
CA ILE A 391 -14.61 12.70 -7.94
C ILE A 391 -15.11 14.12 -7.67
N GLY A 392 -15.56 14.88 -8.68
CA GLY A 392 -16.17 16.22 -8.48
C GLY A 392 -15.32 17.23 -7.68
N GLY A 393 -13.98 17.08 -7.66
CA GLY A 393 -13.07 17.90 -6.86
C GLY A 393 -13.00 17.51 -5.37
N ILE A 394 -13.53 16.35 -4.96
CA ILE A 394 -13.40 15.81 -3.61
C ILE A 394 -11.91 15.61 -3.28
N LYS A 395 -11.48 16.21 -2.16
CA LYS A 395 -10.12 16.04 -1.64
C LYS A 395 -10.03 14.81 -0.74
N VAL A 396 -8.90 14.11 -0.83
CA VAL A 396 -8.61 13.00 0.08
C VAL A 396 -8.30 13.57 1.47
N PRO A 397 -9.06 13.21 2.52
CA PRO A 397 -8.81 13.72 3.87
C PRO A 397 -7.48 13.20 4.43
N ALA A 398 -6.98 13.84 5.47
CA ALA A 398 -5.88 13.30 6.27
C ALA A 398 -6.27 11.95 6.89
N PHE A 399 -5.28 11.08 7.10
CA PHE A 399 -5.50 9.80 7.78
C PHE A 399 -5.89 10.02 9.25
N LYS A 400 -6.99 9.39 9.66
CA LYS A 400 -7.38 9.30 11.06
C LYS A 400 -6.80 8.04 11.69
N THR A 401 -5.94 8.19 12.69
CA THR A 401 -5.52 7.07 13.53
C THR A 401 -6.70 6.60 14.38
N LEU A 402 -6.99 5.29 14.33
CA LEU A 402 -8.06 4.67 15.11
C LEU A 402 -7.48 3.92 16.32
N ASP A 403 -8.15 4.07 17.46
CA ASP A 403 -7.93 3.22 18.62
C ASP A 403 -8.75 1.93 18.48
N LEU A 404 -8.08 0.76 18.56
CA LEU A 404 -8.75 -0.52 18.39
C LEU A 404 -9.95 -0.67 19.33
N ARG A 405 -9.79 -0.35 20.61
CA ARG A 405 -10.81 -0.62 21.63
C ARG A 405 -11.99 0.33 21.48
N ASN A 406 -11.70 1.63 21.39
CA ASN A 406 -12.69 2.70 21.48
C ASN A 406 -13.38 2.96 20.13
N ASP A 407 -12.66 2.90 19.01
CA ASP A 407 -13.22 3.22 17.70
C ASP A 407 -13.77 1.99 16.96
N VAL A 408 -13.13 0.82 17.14
CA VAL A 408 -13.43 -0.39 16.36
C VAL A 408 -14.25 -1.40 17.16
N LEU A 409 -13.71 -1.92 18.28
CA LEU A 409 -14.36 -2.99 19.05
C LEU A 409 -15.63 -2.50 19.75
N SER A 410 -15.61 -1.28 20.31
CA SER A 410 -16.80 -0.65 20.90
C SER A 410 -17.93 -0.50 19.88
N TYR A 411 -17.61 -0.04 18.66
CA TYR A 411 -18.60 0.07 17.58
C TYR A 411 -19.14 -1.31 17.19
N ALA A 412 -18.27 -2.30 17.02
CA ALA A 412 -18.64 -3.67 16.67
C ALA A 412 -19.62 -4.29 17.68
N GLN A 413 -19.34 -4.14 18.97
CA GLN A 413 -20.17 -4.66 20.04
C GLN A 413 -21.53 -3.95 20.09
N LYS A 414 -21.54 -2.61 19.99
CA LYS A 414 -22.77 -1.81 19.99
C LYS A 414 -23.67 -2.12 18.80
N ASN A 415 -23.09 -2.41 17.64
CA ASN A 415 -23.81 -2.63 16.39
C ASN A 415 -23.86 -4.09 15.95
N LEU A 416 -23.65 -5.03 16.88
CA LEU A 416 -23.59 -6.46 16.56
C LEU A 416 -24.87 -6.97 15.91
N ASN A 417 -26.02 -6.54 16.43
CA ASN A 417 -27.35 -6.95 15.99
C ASN A 417 -28.27 -5.75 15.65
N THR A 418 -27.72 -4.54 15.54
CA THR A 418 -28.53 -3.33 15.32
C THR A 418 -29.05 -3.30 13.89
N PRO A 419 -30.37 -3.28 13.66
CA PRO A 419 -30.93 -3.20 12.32
C PRO A 419 -30.68 -1.81 11.70
N PRO A 420 -30.70 -1.68 10.36
CA PRO A 420 -30.58 -0.40 9.68
C PRO A 420 -31.60 0.63 10.19
N SER A 421 -31.15 1.88 10.31
CA SER A 421 -31.91 3.04 10.81
C SER A 421 -33.14 3.40 9.97
N GLY A 422 -33.25 2.87 8.74
CA GLY A 422 -34.36 3.09 7.80
C GLY A 422 -35.55 2.13 7.91
N HIS A 423 -35.66 1.33 8.98
CA HIS A 423 -36.73 0.34 9.18
C HIS A 423 -37.95 0.84 9.99
N ILE A 424 -38.25 2.14 10.00
CA ILE A 424 -39.48 2.68 10.60
C ILE A 424 -40.43 3.16 9.51
#